data_AF-A0A2D4QVX5-F1
#
_entry.id   AF-A0A2D4QVX5-F1
#
_cell.length_a   1.000
_cell.length_b   1.000
_cell.length_c   1.000
_cell.angle_alpha   90.00
_cell.angle_beta   90.00
_cell.angle_gamma   90.00
#
_symmetry.space_group_name_H-M   'P 1'
#
loop_
_entity.id
_entity.type
_entity.pdbx_description
1 polymer ?
#
loop_
_entity_poly.entity_id
_entity_poly.type
_entity_poly.pdbx_seq_one_letter_code
_entity_poly.pdbx_strand_id
1 'polypeptide(L)'
;MKSASILGKLTMVKCSCLCTQVSFEVSIKPKNFGVCHCSDCRKWTGGVFMSVSGGDNIIFDNEKYIGRYSHSDWAERGFCTNCGTNLFFRMKKSNHYFLMLGVIDDDISLHFEEQQFIDEKPSHYSFSNDTKLITKARMMEMLDNYLSRFDDSR
;
A
#
# COMPACT_ATOMS: atom_id res chain seq x y z
N MET A 1 -11.64 35.05 -18.44
CA MET A 1 -10.62 34.61 -17.45
C MET A 1 -11.31 34.32 -16.11
N LYS A 2 -11.69 33.06 -15.88
CA LYS A 2 -12.10 32.55 -14.55
C LYS A 2 -11.62 31.10 -14.46
N SER A 3 -10.40 30.91 -13.98
CA SER A 3 -9.89 29.59 -13.58
C SER A 3 -9.63 29.66 -12.08
N ALA A 4 -10.70 29.45 -11.31
CA ALA A 4 -10.62 29.27 -9.86
C ALA A 4 -10.88 27.78 -9.57
N SER A 5 -9.78 27.07 -9.34
CA SER A 5 -9.62 25.91 -8.44
C SER A 5 -10.74 24.85 -8.37
N ILE A 6 -10.57 23.75 -9.12
CA ILE A 6 -11.11 22.42 -8.75
C ILE A 6 -10.02 21.69 -7.94
N LEU A 7 -9.55 22.31 -6.86
CA LEU A 7 -8.61 21.68 -5.94
C LEU A 7 -9.44 20.94 -4.88
N GLY A 8 -9.69 19.66 -5.11
CA GLY A 8 -10.21 18.76 -4.08
C GLY A 8 -9.41 18.92 -2.78
N LYS A 9 -10.12 19.02 -1.65
CA LYS A 9 -9.57 19.30 -0.33
C LYS A 9 -8.49 18.26 0.03
N LEU A 10 -7.33 18.73 0.49
CA LEU A 10 -6.32 17.86 1.08
C LEU A 10 -6.83 17.33 2.42
N THR A 11 -6.55 16.07 2.69
CA THR A 11 -6.86 15.41 3.97
C THR A 11 -5.56 14.88 4.54
N MET A 12 -5.29 15.22 5.80
CA MET A 12 -4.19 14.62 6.55
C MET A 12 -4.60 13.22 6.98
N VAL A 13 -3.74 12.24 6.71
CA VAL A 13 -3.95 10.85 7.14
C VAL A 13 -2.74 10.34 7.91
N LYS A 14 -3.00 9.49 8.90
CA LYS A 14 -2.00 8.74 9.64
C LYS A 14 -1.64 7.46 8.90
N CYS A 15 -0.35 7.17 8.89
CA CYS A 15 0.19 5.97 8.28
C CYS A 15 1.17 5.27 9.21
N SER A 16 1.19 3.94 9.16
CA SER A 16 2.14 3.12 9.90
C SER A 16 2.50 1.82 9.19
N CYS A 17 3.69 1.30 9.50
CA CYS A 17 4.04 -0.08 9.14
C CYS A 17 3.34 -1.10 10.06
N LEU A 18 3.32 -2.38 9.69
CA LEU A 18 2.66 -3.44 10.48
C LEU A 18 3.12 -3.49 11.96
N CYS A 19 4.40 -3.24 12.22
CA CYS A 19 4.95 -3.22 13.59
C CYS A 19 4.96 -1.83 14.24
N THR A 20 4.33 -0.82 13.60
CA THR A 20 4.19 0.58 14.04
C THR A 20 5.49 1.35 14.33
N GLN A 21 6.67 0.76 14.16
CA GLN A 21 7.95 1.44 14.38
C GLN A 21 8.19 2.61 13.41
N VAL A 22 7.76 2.47 12.16
CA VAL A 22 7.69 3.57 11.19
C VAL A 22 6.26 4.08 11.18
N SER A 23 6.10 5.38 11.45
CA SER A 23 4.86 6.14 11.34
C SER A 23 5.10 7.47 10.65
N PHE A 24 4.05 8.06 10.08
CA PHE A 24 4.10 9.39 9.48
C PHE A 24 2.68 9.93 9.26
N GLU A 25 2.58 11.25 9.14
CA GLU A 25 1.37 11.93 8.68
C GLU A 25 1.61 12.53 7.30
N VAL A 26 0.59 12.48 6.45
CA VAL A 26 0.71 12.94 5.07
C VAL A 26 -0.59 13.53 4.57
N SER A 27 -0.48 14.66 3.88
CA SER A 27 -1.62 15.28 3.21
C SER A 27 -1.83 14.61 1.85
N ILE A 28 -2.81 13.72 1.78
CA ILE A 28 -3.24 13.15 0.51
C ILE A 28 -4.38 14.00 -0.06
N LYS A 29 -4.60 13.89 -1.36
CA LYS A 29 -5.84 14.36 -1.99
C LYS A 29 -6.74 13.14 -2.15
N PRO A 30 -7.51 12.74 -1.12
CA PRO A 30 -8.23 11.48 -1.16
C PRO A 30 -9.33 11.62 -2.20
N LYS A 31 -9.12 10.94 -3.31
CA LYS A 31 -10.14 10.76 -4.33
C LYS A 31 -9.98 9.37 -4.89
N ASN A 32 -8.74 9.04 -5.25
CA ASN A 32 -8.45 7.93 -6.13
C ASN A 32 -7.25 7.14 -5.60
N PHE A 33 -7.29 5.82 -5.77
CA PHE A 33 -6.10 4.98 -5.74
C PHE A 33 -5.94 4.26 -7.07
N GLY A 34 -4.71 3.89 -7.38
CA GLY A 34 -4.35 3.13 -8.57
C GLY A 34 -3.71 1.80 -8.19
N VAL A 35 -3.72 0.86 -9.14
CA VAL A 35 -2.95 -0.38 -9.02
C VAL A 35 -1.99 -0.55 -10.20
N CYS A 36 -0.78 -1.03 -9.92
CA CYS A 36 0.16 -1.42 -10.95
C CYS A 36 0.34 -2.94 -10.98
N HIS A 37 0.27 -3.50 -12.19
CA HIS A 37 0.38 -4.93 -12.43
C HIS A 37 1.75 -5.38 -12.89
N CYS A 38 2.72 -4.49 -13.13
CA CYS A 38 3.99 -4.87 -13.75
C CYS A 38 4.80 -5.90 -12.94
N SER A 39 5.70 -6.63 -13.60
CA SER A 39 6.46 -7.71 -12.96
C SER A 39 7.25 -7.29 -11.72
N ASP A 40 7.82 -6.08 -11.70
CA ASP A 40 8.55 -5.55 -10.55
C ASP A 40 7.64 -5.30 -9.35
N CYS A 41 6.47 -4.71 -9.58
CA CYS A 41 5.46 -4.50 -8.54
C CYS A 41 5.00 -5.85 -7.97
N ARG A 42 4.77 -6.84 -8.83
CA ARG A 42 4.39 -8.19 -8.39
C ARG A 42 5.47 -8.88 -7.55
N LYS A 43 6.74 -8.80 -7.98
CA LYS A 43 7.87 -9.35 -7.22
C LYS A 43 8.06 -8.65 -5.88
N TRP A 44 7.79 -7.35 -5.82
CA TRP A 44 8.00 -6.55 -4.61
C TRP A 44 6.89 -6.72 -3.56
N THR A 45 5.63 -6.79 -3.99
CA THR A 45 4.48 -6.84 -3.06
C THR A 45 3.89 -8.23 -2.88
N GLY A 46 4.32 -9.21 -3.70
CA GLY A 46 3.70 -10.53 -3.78
C GLY A 46 2.32 -10.53 -4.47
N GLY A 47 1.88 -9.37 -5.00
CA GLY A 47 0.57 -9.20 -5.60
C GLY A 47 0.54 -7.98 -6.52
N VAL A 48 -0.45 -7.10 -6.37
CA VAL A 48 -0.43 -5.80 -7.06
C VAL A 48 0.23 -4.73 -6.20
N PHE A 49 0.68 -3.64 -6.81
CA PHE A 49 1.05 -2.42 -6.07
C PHE A 49 -0.17 -1.51 -6.02
N MET A 50 -0.89 -1.47 -4.89
CA MET A 50 -1.99 -0.53 -4.65
C MET A 50 -1.44 0.74 -3.99
N SER A 51 -1.70 1.90 -4.58
CA SER A 51 -1.11 3.14 -4.06
C SER A 51 -1.96 4.38 -4.22
N VAL A 52 -1.66 5.35 -3.36
CA VAL A 52 -2.16 6.71 -3.43
C VAL A 52 -1.00 7.69 -3.56
N SER A 53 -1.25 8.86 -4.16
CA SER A 53 -0.26 9.93 -4.21
C SER A 53 -0.09 10.57 -2.83
N GLY A 54 1.13 10.53 -2.29
CA GLY A 54 1.52 11.12 -1.00
C GLY A 54 2.22 12.48 -1.10
N GLY A 55 2.54 12.97 -2.30
CA GLY A 55 3.23 14.24 -2.48
C GLY A 55 4.75 14.13 -2.33
N ASP A 56 5.44 15.25 -2.21
CA ASP A 56 6.91 15.35 -2.27
C ASP A 56 7.58 15.68 -0.93
N ASN A 57 6.80 15.87 0.13
CA ASN A 57 7.30 16.24 1.45
C ASN A 57 6.66 15.36 2.55
N ILE A 58 7.26 14.19 2.78
CA ILE A 58 6.86 13.28 3.85
C ILE A 58 7.97 13.22 4.89
N ILE A 59 7.59 13.44 6.15
CA ILE A 59 8.47 13.32 7.31
C ILE A 59 8.13 12.01 8.00
N PHE A 60 9.11 11.11 8.08
CA PHE A 60 8.95 9.81 8.71
C PHE A 60 9.46 9.82 10.14
N ASP A 61 8.63 9.32 11.06
CA ASP A 61 9.08 8.97 12.40
C ASP A 61 9.94 7.71 12.32
N ASN A 62 11.07 7.72 13.03
CA ASN A 62 12.04 6.62 13.06
C ASN A 62 12.51 6.15 11.67
N GLU A 63 12.91 7.09 10.81
CA GLU A 63 13.44 6.78 9.47
C GLU A 63 14.61 5.77 9.46
N LYS A 64 15.31 5.59 10.59
CA LYS A 64 16.30 4.52 10.78
C LYS A 64 15.80 3.10 10.50
N TYR A 65 14.48 2.86 10.58
CA TYR A 65 13.85 1.57 10.26
C TYR A 65 13.36 1.51 8.80
N ILE A 66 13.65 2.51 7.97
CA ILE A 66 13.29 2.53 6.56
C ILE A 66 14.48 2.06 5.73
N GLY A 67 14.31 0.87 5.14
CA GLY A 67 15.16 0.38 4.06
C GLY A 67 14.72 1.00 2.75
N ARG A 68 15.68 1.37 1.90
CA ARG A 68 15.42 1.88 0.55
C ARG A 68 16.13 1.00 -0.46
N TYR A 69 15.38 0.45 -1.41
CA TYR A 69 15.90 -0.36 -2.50
C TYR A 69 15.65 0.34 -3.84
N SER A 70 16.70 0.46 -4.65
CA SER A 70 16.60 1.11 -5.95
C SER A 70 17.05 0.15 -7.05
N HIS A 71 16.07 -0.28 -7.85
CA HIS A 71 16.33 -1.09 -9.03
C HIS A 71 16.63 -0.23 -10.28
N SER A 72 16.19 1.03 -10.27
CA SER A 72 16.29 1.94 -11.41
C SER A 72 16.80 3.33 -11.02
N ASP A 73 17.36 4.05 -11.98
CA ASP A 73 17.91 5.40 -11.73
C ASP A 73 16.83 6.42 -11.38
N TRP A 74 15.58 6.15 -11.73
CA TRP A 74 14.46 7.09 -11.60
C TRP A 74 13.60 6.87 -10.35
N ALA A 75 13.68 5.70 -9.69
CA ALA A 75 12.86 5.41 -8.53
C ALA A 75 13.52 4.53 -7.46
N GLU A 76 12.92 4.53 -6.29
CA GLU A 76 13.25 3.66 -5.18
C GLU A 76 11.99 3.20 -4.44
N ARG A 77 12.15 2.10 -3.70
CA ARG A 77 11.11 1.42 -2.93
C ARG A 77 11.50 1.45 -1.47
N GLY A 78 10.62 1.98 -0.63
CA GLY A 78 10.79 2.04 0.82
C GLY A 78 10.07 0.89 1.51
N PHE A 79 10.71 0.29 2.52
CA PHE A 79 10.11 -0.77 3.34
C PHE A 79 10.60 -0.67 4.78
N CYS A 80 9.80 -1.15 5.73
CA CYS A 80 10.23 -1.27 7.12
C CYS A 80 11.22 -2.43 7.25
N THR A 81 12.42 -2.18 7.75
CA THR A 81 13.45 -3.21 7.94
C THR A 81 13.13 -4.17 9.09
N ASN A 82 12.17 -3.83 9.95
CA ASN A 82 11.78 -4.66 11.09
C ASN A 82 10.66 -5.66 10.74
N CYS A 83 9.60 -5.22 10.06
CA CYS A 83 8.45 -6.09 9.71
C CYS A 83 8.30 -6.40 8.22
N GLY A 84 9.13 -5.81 7.36
CA GLY A 84 9.05 -6.03 5.91
C GLY A 84 7.90 -5.32 5.20
N THR A 85 7.08 -4.54 5.89
CA THR A 85 6.00 -3.76 5.26
C THR A 85 6.56 -2.82 4.21
N ASN A 86 6.09 -2.95 2.97
CA ASN A 86 6.34 -1.96 1.93
C ASN A 86 5.64 -0.66 2.28
N LEU A 87 6.34 0.46 2.21
CA LEU A 87 5.85 1.77 2.66
C LEU A 87 5.49 2.67 1.50
N PHE A 88 6.40 2.80 0.54
CA PHE A 88 6.25 3.74 -0.56
C PHE A 88 7.08 3.39 -1.77
N PHE A 89 6.68 3.92 -2.91
CA PHE A 89 7.47 4.07 -4.12
C PHE A 89 7.79 5.56 -4.30
N ARG A 90 9.07 5.93 -4.46
CA ARG A 90 9.48 7.33 -4.61
C ARG A 90 10.14 7.58 -5.95
N MET A 91 9.67 8.60 -6.64
CA MET A 91 10.32 9.16 -7.83
C MET A 91 11.49 10.03 -7.38
N LYS A 92 12.72 9.62 -7.70
CA LYS A 92 13.93 10.28 -7.19
C LYS A 92 14.06 11.75 -7.62
N LYS A 93 13.74 12.05 -8.90
CA LYS A 93 13.93 13.39 -9.47
C LYS A 93 12.94 14.42 -8.91
N SER A 94 11.68 14.04 -8.72
CA SER A 94 10.64 14.92 -8.19
C SER A 94 10.47 14.82 -6.68
N ASN A 95 11.16 13.89 -6.02
CA ASN A 95 10.93 13.47 -4.64
C ASN A 95 9.50 13.01 -4.35
N HIS A 96 8.70 12.71 -5.39
CA HIS A 96 7.28 12.40 -5.22
C HIS A 96 7.09 10.97 -4.72
N TYR A 97 6.31 10.82 -3.66
CA TYR A 97 5.97 9.57 -3.01
C TYR A 97 4.59 9.06 -3.46
N PHE A 98 4.54 7.79 -3.78
CA PHE A 98 3.33 6.99 -3.89
C PHE A 98 3.32 6.03 -2.70
N LEU A 99 2.31 6.18 -1.84
CA LEU A 99 2.20 5.42 -0.60
C LEU A 99 1.48 4.11 -0.85
N MET A 100 1.94 3.04 -0.22
CA MET A 100 1.20 1.78 -0.20
C MET A 100 -0.15 2.01 0.45
N LEU A 101 -1.24 1.62 -0.21
CA LEU A 101 -2.58 1.87 0.31
C LEU A 101 -2.79 1.28 1.71
N GLY A 102 -2.22 0.09 1.96
CA GLY A 102 -2.35 -0.62 3.23
C GLY A 102 -1.53 -0.06 4.40
N VAL A 103 -0.76 1.01 4.23
CA VAL A 103 -0.10 1.68 5.36
C VAL A 103 -0.92 2.81 5.95
N ILE A 104 -2.07 3.15 5.38
CA ILE A 104 -2.96 4.20 5.89
C ILE A 104 -3.81 3.60 7.02
N ASP A 105 -3.70 4.18 8.22
CA ASP A 105 -4.40 3.71 9.42
C ASP A 105 -5.83 4.26 9.52
N ASP A 106 -6.05 5.45 8.95
CA ASP A 106 -7.34 6.14 8.99
C ASP A 106 -8.34 5.52 8.01
N ASP A 107 -9.61 5.46 8.41
CA ASP A 107 -10.71 5.05 7.53
C ASP A 107 -11.00 6.14 6.49
N ILE A 108 -10.50 5.93 5.27
CA ILE A 108 -10.67 6.83 4.14
C ILE A 108 -11.43 6.16 3.00
N SER A 109 -12.41 6.88 2.45
CA SER A 109 -13.11 6.45 1.24
C SER A 109 -12.32 6.88 0.01
N LEU A 110 -11.93 5.90 -0.81
CA LEU A 110 -11.20 6.12 -2.06
C LEU A 110 -11.89 5.39 -3.21
N HIS A 111 -11.91 6.03 -4.37
CA HIS A 111 -12.36 5.43 -5.62
C HIS A 111 -11.21 4.64 -6.27
N PHE A 112 -11.48 3.42 -6.70
CA PHE A 112 -10.52 2.66 -7.51
C PHE A 112 -10.55 3.20 -8.94
N GLU A 113 -9.56 4.03 -9.28
CA GLU A 113 -9.61 4.83 -10.53
C GLU A 113 -8.93 4.13 -11.70
N GLU A 114 -7.77 3.54 -11.47
CA GLU A 114 -6.89 3.14 -12.58
C GLU A 114 -6.12 1.83 -12.34
N GLN A 115 -5.95 1.07 -13.42
CA GLN A 115 -5.09 -0.10 -13.48
C GLN A 115 -3.99 0.15 -14.52
N GLN A 116 -2.74 0.12 -14.07
CA GLN A 116 -1.54 0.36 -14.87
C GLN A 116 -0.86 -0.95 -15.23
N PHE A 117 -0.23 -1.01 -16.41
CA PHE A 117 0.41 -2.23 -16.95
C PHE A 117 -0.58 -3.41 -17.00
N ILE A 118 -1.84 -3.14 -17.34
CA ILE A 118 -2.92 -4.12 -17.36
C ILE A 118 -2.66 -5.27 -18.35
N ASP A 119 -1.89 -5.00 -19.40
CA ASP A 119 -1.37 -5.96 -20.37
C ASP A 119 -0.37 -6.97 -19.77
N GLU A 120 0.31 -6.60 -18.68
CA GLU A 120 1.16 -7.51 -17.90
C GLU A 120 0.41 -8.26 -16.79
N LYS A 121 -0.89 -8.01 -16.60
CA LYS A 121 -1.67 -8.64 -15.52
C LYS A 121 -1.78 -10.16 -15.76
N PRO A 122 -1.31 -11.00 -14.83
CA PRO A 122 -1.54 -12.44 -14.92
C PRO A 122 -3.03 -12.80 -15.03
N SER A 123 -3.31 -13.90 -15.73
CA SER A 123 -4.69 -14.39 -15.93
C SER A 123 -5.31 -14.99 -14.67
N HIS A 124 -4.50 -15.37 -13.67
CA HIS A 124 -4.97 -16.08 -12.48
C HIS A 124 -5.55 -15.19 -11.37
N TYR A 125 -5.64 -13.87 -11.55
CA TYR A 125 -6.36 -12.98 -10.62
C TYR A 125 -7.14 -11.87 -11.35
N SER A 126 -8.26 -11.45 -10.74
CA SER A 126 -9.06 -10.29 -11.15
C SER A 126 -9.61 -9.60 -9.89
N PHE A 127 -9.90 -8.30 -9.97
CA PHE A 127 -10.59 -7.60 -8.88
C PHE A 127 -12.11 -7.78 -8.92
N SER A 128 -12.66 -8.19 -10.07
CA SER A 128 -14.10 -8.24 -10.33
C SER A 128 -14.68 -9.65 -10.41
N ASN A 129 -13.89 -10.70 -10.17
CA ASN A 129 -14.41 -12.07 -10.25
C ASN A 129 -15.12 -12.49 -8.96
N ASP A 130 -16.15 -13.31 -9.11
CA ASP A 130 -16.84 -13.92 -7.97
C ASP A 130 -15.90 -14.91 -7.27
N THR A 131 -15.81 -14.78 -5.94
CA THR A 131 -15.00 -15.64 -5.08
C THR A 131 -15.76 -15.97 -3.81
N LYS A 132 -15.31 -17.00 -3.10
CA LYS A 132 -15.80 -17.29 -1.76
C LYS A 132 -15.40 -16.16 -0.82
N LEU A 133 -16.37 -15.40 -0.33
CA LEU A 133 -16.15 -14.38 0.68
C LEU A 133 -16.06 -15.04 2.06
N ILE A 134 -14.93 -14.84 2.75
CA ILE A 134 -14.70 -15.35 4.10
C ILE A 134 -14.57 -14.16 5.04
N THR A 135 -15.45 -14.08 6.04
CA THR A 135 -15.42 -13.00 7.04
C THR A 135 -14.26 -13.19 8.01
N LYS A 136 -13.85 -12.13 8.72
CA LYS A 136 -12.85 -12.22 9.80
C LYS A 136 -13.22 -13.29 10.82
N ALA A 137 -14.47 -13.30 11.30
CA ALA A 137 -14.93 -14.29 12.29
C ALA A 137 -14.74 -15.73 11.79
N ARG A 138 -15.12 -15.99 10.53
CA ARG A 138 -14.94 -17.32 9.92
C ARG A 138 -13.46 -17.67 9.73
N MET A 139 -12.63 -16.70 9.36
CA MET A 139 -11.19 -16.92 9.21
C MET A 139 -10.51 -17.25 10.55
N MET A 140 -10.88 -16.55 11.62
CA MET A 140 -10.37 -16.84 12.98
C MET A 140 -10.76 -18.25 13.43
N GLU A 141 -12.03 -18.65 13.24
CA GLU A 141 -12.48 -20.01 13.53
C GLU A 141 -11.69 -21.07 12.74
N MET A 142 -11.42 -20.82 11.45
CA MET A 142 -10.60 -21.71 10.63
C MET A 142 -9.15 -21.79 11.13
N LEU A 143 -8.59 -20.69 11.61
CA LEU A 143 -7.25 -20.61 12.15
C LEU A 143 -7.14 -21.37 13.49
N ASP A 144 -8.08 -21.19 14.41
CA ASP A 144 -8.12 -21.91 15.69
C ASP A 144 -8.22 -23.42 15.47
N ASN A 145 -9.09 -23.84 14.55
CA ASN A 145 -9.21 -25.24 14.14
C ASN A 145 -7.91 -25.77 13.51
N TYR A 146 -7.18 -24.94 12.76
CA TYR A 146 -5.90 -25.34 12.18
C TYR A 146 -4.83 -25.51 13.26
N LEU A 147 -4.69 -24.52 14.15
CA LEU A 147 -3.65 -24.50 15.18
C LEU A 147 -3.86 -25.58 16.25
N SER A 148 -5.11 -25.87 16.63
CA SER A 148 -5.43 -26.92 17.62
C SER A 148 -5.00 -28.33 17.19
N ARG A 149 -4.72 -28.55 15.90
CA ARG A 149 -4.18 -29.82 15.39
C ARG A 149 -2.71 -30.04 15.76
N PHE A 150 -2.03 -28.99 16.23
CA PHE A 150 -0.60 -28.99 16.56
C PHE A 150 -0.34 -28.60 18.02
N ASP A 151 -1.39 -28.48 18.83
CA ASP A 151 -1.27 -28.26 20.27
C ASP A 151 -0.97 -29.63 20.95
N ASP A 152 0.31 -29.99 20.96
CA ASP A 152 0.86 -31.20 21.61
C ASP A 152 0.88 -31.08 23.14
N SER A 153 -0.21 -30.60 23.74
CA SER A 153 -0.46 -30.72 25.19
C SER A 153 -1.11 -32.06 25.56
N ARG A 154 -0.77 -33.15 24.85
CA ARG A 154 -0.93 -34.55 25.28
C ARG A 154 0.40 -35.27 25.33
#